data_AF-A0A7W1QHN1-F1
#
_entry.id   AF-A0A7W1QHN1-F1
#
_cell.length_a   1.000
_cell.length_b   1.000
_cell.length_c   1.000
_cell.angle_alpha   90.00
_cell.angle_beta   90.00
_cell.angle_gamma   90.00
#
_symmetry.space_group_name_H-M   'P 1'
#
loop_
_entity.id
_entity.type
_entity.pdbx_description
1 polymer ?
#
loop_
_entity_poly.entity_id
_entity_poly.type
_entity_poly.pdbx_seq_one_letter_code
_entity_poly.pdbx_strand_id
1 'polypeptide(L)'
;MKRHNPDGRLSPDSLEGYINASVLIDVLHTINKPFTNEILIKKLEAIKNYPYKGLMLNFNPETRELLKDVWIDPEFGSEWILSPV
;
A
#
# COMPACT_ATOMS: atom_id res chain seq x y z
N MET A 1 14.90 3.96 -0.68
CA MET A 1 15.70 2.97 0.06
C MET A 1 17.19 3.20 -0.11
N LYS A 2 17.85 2.90 -1.24
CA LYS A 2 19.33 3.08 -1.37
C LYS A 2 19.90 4.46 -1.01
N ARG A 3 19.15 5.55 -1.24
CA ARG A 3 19.56 6.92 -0.82
C ARG A 3 19.56 7.12 0.70
N HIS A 4 18.67 6.45 1.43
CA HIS A 4 18.40 6.69 2.85
C HIS A 4 18.85 5.54 3.76
N ASN A 5 18.97 4.33 3.20
CA ASN A 5 19.49 3.13 3.83
C ASN A 5 20.22 2.31 2.73
N PRO A 6 21.44 2.72 2.34
CA PRO A 6 22.20 2.12 1.24
C PRO A 6 22.50 0.64 1.45
N ASP A 7 22.70 0.24 2.70
CA ASP A 7 22.99 -1.13 3.11
C ASP A 7 21.72 -1.94 3.43
N GLY A 8 20.54 -1.30 3.35
CA GLY A 8 19.25 -1.93 3.57
C GLY A 8 18.94 -2.94 2.47
N ARG A 9 18.75 -4.20 2.84
CA ARG A 9 18.29 -5.24 1.92
C ARG A 9 16.85 -4.93 1.49
N LEU A 10 16.59 -4.99 0.18
CA LEU A 10 15.23 -4.97 -0.33
C LEU A 10 14.58 -6.33 -0.01
N SER A 11 13.43 -6.28 0.65
CA SER A 11 12.57 -7.42 0.94
C SER A 11 11.10 -7.06 0.67
N PRO A 12 10.21 -8.06 0.55
CA PRO A 12 8.76 -7.83 0.52
C PRO A 12 8.29 -6.93 1.66
N ASP A 13 8.77 -7.14 2.90
CA ASP A 13 8.40 -6.29 4.05
C ASP A 13 8.80 -4.82 3.84
N SER A 14 9.98 -4.60 3.26
CA SER A 14 10.46 -3.25 2.97
C SER A 14 9.65 -2.56 1.87
N LEU A 15 9.12 -3.34 0.93
CA LEU A 15 8.21 -2.87 -0.11
C LEU A 15 6.83 -2.56 0.47
N GLU A 16 6.30 -3.42 1.33
CA GLU A 16 5.04 -3.21 2.05
C GLU A 16 5.11 -1.92 2.88
N GLY A 17 6.15 -1.74 3.68
CA GLY A 17 6.36 -0.52 4.45
C GLY A 17 6.45 0.74 3.57
N TYR A 18 7.11 0.64 2.41
CA TYR A 18 7.15 1.74 1.44
C TYR A 18 5.75 2.07 0.89
N ILE A 19 4.98 1.06 0.47
CA ILE A 19 3.64 1.25 -0.10
C ILE A 19 2.72 1.88 0.97
N ASN A 20 2.71 1.34 2.19
CA ASN A 20 1.88 1.84 3.29
C ASN A 20 2.17 3.32 3.61
N ALA A 21 3.44 3.68 3.76
CA ALA A 21 3.84 5.07 4.00
C ALA A 21 3.51 5.97 2.79
N SER A 22 3.71 5.48 1.57
CA SER A 22 3.46 6.24 0.35
C SER A 22 1.95 6.52 0.16
N VAL A 23 1.07 5.55 0.44
CA VAL A 23 -0.39 5.74 0.43
C VAL A 23 -0.82 6.74 1.49
N LEU A 24 -0.26 6.65 2.71
CA LEU A 24 -0.56 7.61 3.77
C LEU A 24 -0.23 9.05 3.35
N ILE A 25 0.97 9.27 2.79
CA ILE A 25 1.39 10.60 2.32
C ILE A 25 0.48 11.09 1.18
N ASP A 26 0.12 10.21 0.25
CA ASP A 26 -0.79 10.53 -0.85
C ASP A 26 -2.16 11.02 -0.33
N VAL A 27 -2.73 10.30 0.64
CA VAL A 27 -4.00 10.70 1.27
C VAL A 27 -3.87 12.01 2.04
N LEU A 28 -2.78 12.21 2.78
CA LEU A 28 -2.53 13.45 3.52
C LEU A 28 -2.47 14.68 2.60
N HIS A 29 -1.96 14.54 1.38
CA HIS A 29 -1.98 15.63 0.39
C HIS A 29 -3.41 16.02 -0.06
N THR A 30 -4.41 15.18 0.16
CA THR A 30 -5.82 15.46 -0.16
C THR A 30 -6.60 16.12 0.99
N ILE A 31 -5.97 16.24 2.17
CA ILE A 31 -6.61 16.76 3.38
C ILE A 31 -6.16 18.20 3.63
N ASN A 32 -7.14 19.10 3.73
CA ASN A 32 -6.87 20.46 4.21
C ASN A 32 -6.56 20.43 5.70
N LYS A 33 -5.56 21.20 6.13
CA LYS A 33 -5.19 21.32 7.54
C LYS A 33 -6.35 21.93 8.36
N PRO A 34 -6.52 21.54 9.63
CA PRO A 34 -5.67 20.63 10.41
C PRO A 34 -5.88 19.14 10.06
N PHE A 35 -4.82 18.35 10.20
CA PHE A 35 -4.92 16.89 10.09
C PHE A 35 -5.51 16.33 11.38
N THR A 36 -6.56 15.52 11.27
CA THR A 36 -7.10 14.73 12.40
C THR A 36 -7.21 13.27 12.00
N ASN A 37 -7.19 12.38 12.99
CA ASN A 37 -7.32 10.95 12.76
C ASN A 37 -8.67 10.61 12.11
N GLU A 38 -9.74 11.28 12.50
CA GLU A 38 -11.09 11.04 11.97
C GLU A 38 -11.17 11.40 10.48
N ILE A 39 -10.56 12.54 10.08
CA ILE A 39 -10.51 12.94 8.67
C ILE A 39 -9.65 11.95 7.88
N LEU A 40 -8.51 11.54 8.42
CA LEU A 40 -7.62 10.58 7.76
C LEU A 40 -8.30 9.21 7.57
N ILE A 41 -8.91 8.66 8.62
CA ILE A 41 -9.66 7.40 8.57
C ILE A 41 -10.78 7.52 7.53
N LYS A 42 -11.59 8.58 7.58
CA LYS A 42 -12.68 8.80 6.63
C LYS A 42 -12.18 8.86 5.18
N LYS A 43 -11.01 9.45 4.93
CA LYS A 43 -10.41 9.50 3.58
C LYS A 43 -9.91 8.13 3.12
N LEU A 44 -9.26 7.37 3.99
CA LEU A 44 -8.81 6.01 3.70
C LEU A 44 -10.01 5.06 3.44
N GLU A 45 -11.06 5.16 4.25
CA GLU A 45 -12.27 4.33 4.10
C GLU A 45 -13.07 4.67 2.83
N ALA A 46 -12.89 5.88 2.29
CA ALA A 46 -13.51 6.31 1.04
C ALA A 46 -12.76 5.84 -0.22
N ILE A 47 -11.60 5.19 -0.09
CA ILE A 47 -10.83 4.69 -1.24
C ILE A 47 -11.59 3.57 -1.94
N LYS A 48 -11.98 3.81 -3.19
CA LYS A 48 -12.66 2.85 -4.07
C LYS A 48 -12.12 2.99 -5.49
N ASN A 49 -11.77 1.87 -6.12
CA ASN A 49 -11.24 1.82 -7.49
C ASN A 49 -10.13 2.86 -7.74
N TYR A 50 -9.17 2.96 -6.82
CA TYR A 50 -8.14 3.99 -6.84
C TYR A 50 -6.83 3.44 -7.43
N PRO A 51 -6.47 3.82 -8.66
CA PRO A 51 -5.23 3.36 -9.28
C PRO A 51 -4.03 4.03 -8.60
N TYR A 52 -3.14 3.23 -8.03
CA TYR A 52 -1.99 3.69 -7.29
C TYR A 52 -0.74 2.89 -7.63
N LYS A 53 0.18 3.49 -8.40
CA LYS A 53 1.48 2.90 -8.76
C LYS A 53 1.39 1.46 -9.34
N GLY A 54 0.33 1.16 -10.08
CA GLY A 54 0.07 -0.16 -10.66
C GLY A 54 -0.80 -1.08 -9.80
N LEU A 55 -1.19 -0.66 -8.60
CA LEU A 55 -2.14 -1.35 -7.73
C LEU A 55 -3.53 -0.71 -7.85
N MET A 56 -4.59 -1.51 -7.75
CA MET A 56 -5.97 -1.00 -7.68
C MET A 56 -6.45 -1.05 -6.23
N LEU A 57 -6.39 0.07 -5.52
CA LEU A 57 -6.78 0.14 -4.12
C LEU A 57 -8.30 0.22 -3.99
N ASN A 58 -8.85 -0.59 -3.11
CA ASN A 58 -10.28 -0.66 -2.84
C ASN A 58 -10.50 -1.04 -1.38
N PHE A 59 -10.86 -0.07 -0.55
CA PHE A 59 -11.07 -0.30 0.88
C PHE A 59 -12.25 -1.26 1.09
N ASN A 60 -12.05 -2.32 1.85
CA ASN A 60 -13.12 -3.21 2.29
C ASN A 60 -13.51 -2.88 3.74
N PRO A 61 -14.75 -2.42 4.03
CA PRO A 61 -15.16 -2.11 5.39
C PRO A 61 -15.27 -3.34 6.30
N GLU A 62 -15.44 -4.54 5.74
CA GLU A 62 -15.59 -5.78 6.51
C GLU A 62 -14.24 -6.30 7.01
N THR A 63 -13.22 -6.31 6.14
CA THR A 63 -11.87 -6.82 6.47
C THR A 63 -10.89 -5.71 6.83
N ARG A 64 -11.22 -4.45 6.53
CA ARG A 64 -10.35 -3.26 6.65
C ARG A 64 -9.09 -3.33 5.79
N GLU A 65 -9.13 -4.10 4.70
CA GLU A 65 -8.05 -4.24 3.73
C GLU A 65 -8.18 -3.21 2.60
N LEU A 66 -7.05 -2.83 1.99
CA LEU A 66 -7.01 -1.94 0.82
C LEU A 66 -6.73 -2.67 -0.50
N LEU A 67 -6.18 -3.87 -0.43
CA LEU A 67 -5.78 -4.67 -1.56
C LEU A 67 -6.05 -6.15 -1.23
N LYS A 68 -6.56 -6.90 -2.21
CA LYS A 68 -6.83 -8.33 -2.09
C LYS A 68 -5.85 -9.21 -2.89
N ASP A 69 -4.99 -8.56 -3.68
CA ASP A 69 -4.03 -9.24 -4.54
C ASP A 69 -3.01 -9.97 -3.68
N VAL A 70 -2.85 -11.27 -3.92
CA VAL A 70 -1.84 -12.09 -3.25
C VAL A 70 -0.79 -12.48 -4.28
N TRP A 71 0.46 -12.18 -3.96
CA TRP A 71 1.60 -12.59 -4.75
C TRP A 71 2.30 -13.75 -4.05
N ILE A 72 2.52 -14.84 -4.79
CA ILE A 72 3.19 -16.05 -4.29
C ILE A 72 4.62 -16.04 -4.83
N ASP A 73 5.59 -16.19 -3.92
CA ASP A 73 6.98 -16.50 -4.24
C ASP A 73 7.15 -18.03 -4.23
N PRO A 74 7.23 -18.71 -5.40
CA PRO A 74 7.34 -20.16 -5.48
C PRO A 74 8.79 -20.68 -5.24
N GLU A 75 9.70 -19.82 -4.78
CA GLU A 75 11.13 -20.05 -4.61
C GLU A 75 11.96 -20.12 -5.92
N PHE A 76 13.27 -19.91 -5.77
CA PHE A 76 14.36 -20.07 -6.75
C PHE A 76 14.10 -19.57 -8.18
N GLY A 77 14.34 -18.27 -8.41
CA GLY A 77 14.53 -17.69 -9.75
C GLY A 77 13.27 -17.63 -10.63
N SER A 78 12.15 -18.13 -10.12
CA SER A 78 10.85 -18.06 -10.76
C SER A 78 10.21 -16.70 -10.54
N GLU A 79 9.37 -16.26 -11.48
CA GLU A 79 8.60 -15.03 -11.33
C GLU A 79 7.54 -15.19 -10.22
N TRP A 80 7.25 -14.09 -9.54
CA TRP A 80 6.14 -14.06 -8.59
C TRP A 80 4.83 -14.29 -9.32
N ILE A 81 3.98 -15.13 -8.74
CA ILE A 81 2.69 -15.49 -9.33
C ILE A 81 1.60 -14.66 -8.65
N LEU A 82 0.86 -13.88 -9.43
CA LEU A 82 -0.35 -13.22 -8.94
C LEU A 82 -1.47 -14.25 -8.80
N SER A 83 -1.88 -14.50 -7.56
CA SER A 83 -2.99 -15.39 -7.24
C SER A 83 -4.31 -14.63 -7.33
N PRO A 84 -5.30 -15.12 -8.10
CA PRO A 84 -6.65 -14.57 -8.04
C PRO A 84 -7.28 -14.96 -6.70
N VAL A 85 -7.56 -13.96 -5.86
CA VAL A 85 -8.32 -14.09 -4.60
C VAL A 85 -9.69 -13.46 -4.74
#